data_AF-A0A1W9YY07-F1
#
_entry.id   AF-A0A1W9YY07-F1
#
_cell.length_a   1.000
_cell.length_b   1.000
_cell.length_c   1.000
_cell.angle_alpha   90.00
_cell.angle_beta   90.00
_cell.angle_gamma   90.00
#
_symmetry.space_group_name_H-M   'P 1'
#
loop_
_entity.id
_entity.type
_entity.pdbx_description
1 polymer ?
#
loop_
_entity_poly.entity_id
_entity_poly.type
_entity_poly.pdbx_seq_one_letter_code
_entity_poly.pdbx_strand_id
1 'polypeptide(L)'
;MTLTVDEILIADPAAAWATAGFAVDADDVCRIGEVRLRLIGSGPGTGIIGWSLRGFTGTDLDGIPTQASQSAPPTQASQSAPPTPAPEHPNGVVGIDHIVLMSPDLARTVAALHDAGEQPRRERDAELGGRPIRQIFYRLGEVILEVVGTPGASGDGPAELWGLTYNVADIDSTAAFFGDRTGRVKDAVQPGRRITTLRHRDAGMSVRTAFITQPGSAR
;
A
#
# COMPACT_ATOMS: atom_id res chain seq x y z
N MET A 1 -7.17 -11.74 16.74
CA MET A 1 -7.70 -11.45 15.39
C MET A 1 -6.53 -10.92 14.58
N THR A 2 -6.40 -11.30 13.31
CA THR A 2 -5.39 -10.73 12.42
C THR A 2 -5.76 -9.30 12.08
N LEU A 3 -4.77 -8.41 12.02
CA LEU A 3 -4.93 -7.02 11.64
C LEU A 3 -5.36 -6.91 10.17
N THR A 4 -6.17 -5.90 9.86
CA THR A 4 -6.51 -5.55 8.48
C THR A 4 -6.39 -4.06 8.28
N VAL A 5 -5.87 -3.63 7.15
CA VAL A 5 -5.82 -2.20 6.79
C VAL A 5 -7.23 -1.70 6.54
N ASP A 6 -7.59 -0.56 7.14
CA ASP A 6 -8.87 0.10 6.92
C ASP A 6 -8.71 1.39 6.11
N GLU A 7 -7.92 2.31 6.63
CA GLU A 7 -7.67 3.59 5.99
C GLU A 7 -6.17 3.90 5.97
N ILE A 8 -5.69 4.54 4.90
CA ILE A 8 -4.33 5.06 4.76
C ILE A 8 -4.45 6.58 4.60
N LEU A 9 -3.71 7.32 5.42
CA LEU A 9 -3.69 8.77 5.40
C LEU A 9 -2.56 9.25 4.49
N ILE A 10 -2.91 10.01 3.45
CA ILE A 10 -1.96 10.47 2.44
C ILE A 10 -1.97 11.99 2.40
N ALA A 11 -0.79 12.59 2.60
CA ALA A 11 -0.58 14.04 2.57
C ALA A 11 -0.47 14.59 1.13
N ASP A 12 -1.38 14.14 0.26
CA ASP A 12 -1.53 14.62 -1.11
C ASP A 12 -2.89 15.28 -1.30
N PRO A 13 -3.01 16.27 -2.22
CA PRO A 13 -4.31 16.81 -2.61
C PRO A 13 -5.09 15.80 -3.45
N ALA A 14 -6.40 15.70 -3.20
CA ALA A 14 -7.31 14.83 -3.95
C ALA A 14 -7.22 15.01 -5.48
N ALA A 15 -7.05 16.25 -5.95
CA ALA A 15 -6.93 16.58 -7.36
C ALA A 15 -5.75 15.88 -8.06
N ALA A 16 -4.62 15.66 -7.37
CA ALA A 16 -3.48 14.96 -7.95
C ALA A 16 -3.81 13.49 -8.22
N TRP A 17 -4.50 12.84 -7.28
CA TRP A 17 -4.93 11.44 -7.41
C TRP A 17 -6.02 11.28 -8.47
N ALA A 18 -6.99 12.20 -8.52
CA ALA A 18 -7.98 12.23 -9.60
C ALA A 18 -7.34 12.38 -10.99
N THR A 19 -6.34 13.27 -11.11
CA THR A 19 -5.57 13.46 -12.36
C THR A 19 -4.74 12.22 -12.72
N ALA A 20 -4.28 11.47 -11.73
CA ALA A 20 -3.61 10.19 -11.90
C ALA A 20 -4.58 9.03 -12.24
N GLY A 21 -5.86 9.31 -12.47
CA GLY A 21 -6.84 8.32 -12.90
C GLY A 21 -7.37 7.43 -11.77
N PHE A 22 -7.23 7.84 -10.52
CA PHE A 22 -7.97 7.26 -9.40
C PHE A 22 -9.35 7.89 -9.32
N ALA A 23 -10.37 7.09 -9.02
CA ALA A 23 -11.69 7.62 -8.69
C ALA A 23 -11.68 8.08 -7.24
N VAL A 24 -11.89 9.38 -7.04
CA VAL A 24 -11.89 10.05 -5.74
C VAL A 24 -13.30 10.57 -5.47
N ASP A 25 -13.83 10.21 -4.31
CA ASP A 25 -15.14 10.64 -3.83
C ASP A 25 -15.16 12.11 -3.38
N ALA A 26 -16.35 12.66 -3.19
CA ALA A 26 -16.53 14.05 -2.76
C ALA A 26 -15.99 14.36 -1.35
N ASP A 27 -15.69 13.35 -0.53
CA ASP A 27 -15.09 13.45 0.79
C ASP A 27 -13.57 13.23 0.79
N ASP A 28 -12.93 13.40 -0.38
CA ASP A 28 -11.49 13.23 -0.60
C ASP A 28 -10.96 11.83 -0.25
N VAL A 29 -11.81 10.82 -0.47
CA VAL A 29 -11.48 9.41 -0.30
C VAL A 29 -11.36 8.72 -1.64
N CYS A 30 -10.28 7.96 -1.83
CA CYS A 30 -10.17 6.99 -2.90
C CYS A 30 -10.36 5.58 -2.32
N ARG A 31 -11.42 4.87 -2.71
CA ARG A 31 -11.67 3.49 -2.26
C ARG A 31 -11.05 2.51 -3.24
N ILE A 32 -10.15 1.65 -2.75
CA ILE A 32 -9.46 0.64 -3.54
C ILE A 32 -9.62 -0.70 -2.84
N GLY A 33 -10.45 -1.59 -3.39
CA GLY A 33 -10.86 -2.81 -2.70
C GLY A 33 -11.60 -2.47 -1.39
N GLU A 34 -11.14 -3.02 -0.28
CA GLU A 34 -11.64 -2.78 1.08
C GLU A 34 -10.92 -1.62 1.79
N VAL A 35 -9.88 -1.06 1.18
CA VAL A 35 -9.05 0.00 1.79
C VAL A 35 -9.46 1.39 1.31
N ARG A 36 -9.50 2.33 2.25
CA ARG A 36 -9.74 3.76 1.98
C ARG A 36 -8.42 4.52 1.97
N LEU A 37 -8.16 5.28 0.94
CA LEU A 37 -7.08 6.26 0.92
C LEU A 37 -7.68 7.63 1.17
N ARG A 38 -7.38 8.25 2.32
CA ARG A 38 -7.87 9.59 2.65
C ARG A 38 -6.81 10.63 2.30
N LEU A 39 -7.18 11.53 1.40
CA LEU A 39 -6.29 12.48 0.75
C LEU A 39 -6.42 13.84 1.43
N ILE A 40 -5.52 14.15 2.36
CA ILE A 40 -5.75 15.28 3.28
C ILE A 40 -5.24 16.63 2.74
N GLY A 41 -4.36 16.64 1.73
CA GLY A 41 -3.92 17.78 0.90
C GLY A 41 -3.30 19.02 1.55
N SER A 42 -3.77 19.43 2.73
CA SER A 42 -3.48 20.68 3.44
C SER A 42 -2.86 20.47 4.82
N GLY A 43 -2.63 19.21 5.22
CA GLY A 43 -1.95 18.85 6.47
C GLY A 43 -0.42 18.92 6.35
N PRO A 44 0.30 18.95 7.49
CA PRO A 44 1.76 18.84 7.49
C PRO A 44 2.21 17.45 7.00
N GLY A 45 3.29 17.39 6.22
CA GLY A 45 3.93 16.14 5.79
C GLY A 45 3.91 15.93 4.28
N THR A 46 4.40 14.76 3.86
CA THR A 46 4.38 14.28 2.47
C THR A 46 4.33 12.75 2.49
N GLY A 47 3.76 12.13 1.46
CA GLY A 47 3.65 10.68 1.38
C GLY A 47 2.53 10.11 2.26
N ILE A 48 2.72 8.87 2.69
CA ILE A 48 1.83 8.18 3.62
C ILE A 48 2.23 8.57 5.04
N ILE A 49 1.34 9.21 5.78
CA ILE A 49 1.64 9.77 7.10
C ILE A 49 1.05 8.95 8.26
N GLY A 50 0.31 7.89 7.94
CA GLY A 50 -0.26 6.99 8.91
C GLY A 50 -1.35 6.11 8.29
N TRP A 51 -1.91 5.25 9.13
CA TRP A 51 -3.00 4.36 8.74
C TRP A 51 -3.91 4.04 9.93
N SER A 52 -5.05 3.43 9.66
CA SER A 52 -5.87 2.78 10.67
C SER A 52 -5.96 1.29 10.40
N LEU A 53 -5.83 0.50 11.46
CA LEU A 53 -5.85 -0.95 11.42
C LEU A 53 -7.01 -1.48 12.27
N ARG A 54 -7.84 -2.37 11.70
CA ARG A 54 -8.83 -3.11 12.49
C ARG A 54 -8.11 -4.16 13.34
N GLY A 55 -8.55 -4.32 14.59
CA GLY A 55 -7.95 -5.25 15.54
C GLY A 55 -6.71 -4.72 16.26
N PHE A 56 -6.23 -3.52 15.90
CA PHE A 56 -5.13 -2.86 16.61
C PHE A 56 -5.62 -2.11 17.84
N THR A 57 -4.83 -2.10 18.91
CA THR A 57 -5.19 -1.45 20.19
C THR A 57 -4.23 -0.34 20.61
N GLY A 58 -3.17 -0.08 19.84
CA GLY A 58 -2.20 0.97 20.12
C GLY A 58 -2.46 2.27 19.34
N THR A 59 -1.49 3.18 19.39
CA THR A 59 -1.48 4.45 18.63
C THR A 59 -0.26 4.62 17.72
N ASP A 60 0.72 3.70 17.82
CA ASP A 60 2.01 3.76 17.15
C ASP A 60 2.46 2.34 16.80
N LEU A 61 3.05 2.16 15.62
CA LEU A 61 3.69 0.93 15.21
C LEU A 61 5.08 1.26 14.69
N ASP A 62 6.08 1.12 15.56
CA ASP A 62 7.49 1.43 15.27
C ASP A 62 7.72 2.86 14.72
N GLY A 63 7.08 3.84 15.35
CA GLY A 63 7.15 5.24 14.94
C GLY A 63 6.18 5.64 13.83
N ILE A 64 5.38 4.69 13.32
CA ILE A 64 4.31 4.97 12.35
C ILE A 64 3.03 5.32 13.11
N PRO A 65 2.46 6.53 12.93
CA PRO A 65 1.16 6.87 13.47
C PRO A 65 0.10 5.84 13.03
N THR A 66 -0.43 5.09 14.00
CA THR A 66 -1.31 3.95 13.74
C THR A 66 -2.55 4.05 14.60
N GLN A 67 -3.72 4.22 14.01
CA GLN A 67 -4.97 4.29 14.76
C GLN A 67 -5.69 2.95 14.79
N ALA A 68 -6.34 2.64 15.91
CA ALA A 68 -7.34 1.59 15.96
C ALA A 68 -8.54 1.99 15.07
N SER A 69 -8.90 1.16 14.10
CA SER A 69 -10.12 1.40 13.33
C SER A 69 -11.36 1.10 14.18
N GLN A 70 -12.28 2.05 14.23
CA GLN A 70 -13.62 1.88 14.82
C GLN A 70 -14.66 1.39 13.81
N SER A 71 -14.27 1.24 12.54
CA SER A 71 -15.18 0.78 11.49
C SER A 71 -15.40 -0.72 11.65
N ALA A 72 -16.66 -1.16 11.63
CA ALA A 72 -16.97 -2.58 11.66
C ALA A 72 -16.23 -3.29 10.51
N PRO A 73 -15.73 -4.53 10.73
CA PRO A 73 -15.23 -5.34 9.62
C PRO A 73 -16.34 -5.49 8.58
N PRO A 74 -16.02 -5.60 7.28
CA PRO A 74 -16.99 -6.07 6.30
C PRO A 74 -17.39 -7.51 6.68
N THR A 75 -18.41 -7.64 7.52
CA THR A 75 -19.00 -8.94 7.86
C THR A 75 -20.07 -9.27 6.83
N GLN A 76 -20.28 -10.58 6.59
CA GLN A 76 -21.39 -11.05 5.76
C GLN A 76 -22.77 -10.51 6.23
N ALA A 77 -22.89 -10.06 7.48
CA ALA A 77 -24.11 -9.48 8.05
C ALA A 77 -24.37 -8.01 7.63
N SER A 78 -23.40 -7.30 7.06
CA SER A 78 -23.60 -5.95 6.50
C SER A 78 -24.31 -5.96 5.13
N GLN A 79 -24.73 -7.13 4.62
CA GLN A 79 -25.41 -7.30 3.33
C GLN A 79 -26.84 -6.75 3.26
N SER A 80 -27.39 -6.16 4.34
CA SER A 80 -28.71 -5.52 4.29
C SER A 80 -28.73 -4.21 3.49
N ALA A 81 -27.55 -3.62 3.22
CA ALA A 81 -27.34 -2.65 2.16
C ALA A 81 -26.27 -3.21 1.22
N PRO A 82 -26.43 -3.13 -0.11
CA PRO A 82 -25.35 -3.52 -1.01
C PRO A 82 -24.12 -2.67 -0.66
N PRO A 83 -22.93 -3.28 -0.42
CA PRO A 83 -21.72 -2.49 -0.30
C PRO A 83 -21.61 -1.66 -1.58
N THR A 84 -21.48 -0.34 -1.46
CA THR A 84 -21.20 0.50 -2.63
C THR A 84 -19.93 -0.06 -3.26
N PRO A 85 -19.98 -0.60 -4.48
CA PRO A 85 -18.79 -1.15 -5.12
C PRO A 85 -17.73 -0.05 -5.17
N ALA A 86 -16.47 -0.41 -4.95
CA ALA A 86 -15.39 0.53 -5.20
C ALA A 86 -15.53 1.03 -6.65
N PRO A 87 -15.44 2.35 -6.88
CA PRO A 87 -15.61 2.91 -8.22
C PRO A 87 -14.54 2.35 -9.17
N GLU A 88 -14.91 2.11 -10.42
CA GLU A 88 -13.92 1.76 -11.45
C GLU A 88 -12.93 2.91 -11.61
N HIS A 89 -11.63 2.60 -11.49
CA HIS A 89 -10.57 3.58 -11.67
C HIS A 89 -10.17 3.67 -13.15
N PRO A 90 -10.17 4.87 -13.77
CA PRO A 90 -9.70 5.05 -15.15
C PRO A 90 -8.30 4.48 -15.43
N ASN A 91 -7.42 4.42 -14.43
CA ASN A 91 -6.08 3.85 -14.55
C ASN A 91 -6.03 2.30 -14.46
N GLY A 92 -7.18 1.64 -14.28
CA GLY A 92 -7.32 0.18 -14.28
C GLY A 92 -6.98 -0.51 -12.95
N VAL A 93 -6.76 0.26 -11.86
CA VAL A 93 -6.57 -0.29 -10.52
C VAL A 93 -7.83 -1.04 -10.06
N VAL A 94 -7.62 -2.19 -9.41
CA VAL A 94 -8.70 -3.04 -8.88
C VAL A 94 -8.47 -3.48 -7.43
N GLY A 95 -7.30 -3.17 -6.86
CA GLY A 95 -6.97 -3.52 -5.47
C GLY A 95 -5.56 -3.10 -5.08
N ILE A 96 -5.26 -3.12 -3.79
CA ILE A 96 -3.89 -2.93 -3.27
C ILE A 96 -3.21 -4.30 -3.20
N ASP A 97 -2.06 -4.45 -3.88
CA ASP A 97 -1.24 -5.66 -3.77
C ASP A 97 -0.45 -5.63 -2.47
N HIS A 98 0.32 -4.55 -2.26
CA HIS A 98 1.12 -4.39 -1.06
C HIS A 98 1.42 -2.93 -0.70
N ILE A 99 1.69 -2.73 0.59
CA ILE A 99 2.28 -1.51 1.17
C ILE A 99 3.73 -1.81 1.48
N VAL A 100 4.65 -0.95 1.05
CA VAL A 100 6.06 -1.05 1.41
C VAL A 100 6.31 -0.24 2.68
N LEU A 101 6.87 -0.90 3.70
CA LEU A 101 7.33 -0.28 4.94
C LEU A 101 8.86 -0.35 4.98
N MET A 102 9.52 0.79 5.01
CA MET A 102 10.97 0.88 5.16
C MET A 102 11.33 0.93 6.64
N SER A 103 12.16 -0.01 7.07
CA SER A 103 12.59 -0.16 8.46
C SER A 103 14.09 0.15 8.60
N PRO A 104 14.47 1.05 9.53
CA PRO A 104 15.88 1.27 9.88
C PRO A 104 16.41 0.22 10.87
N ASP A 105 15.54 -0.57 11.50
CA ASP A 105 15.86 -1.68 12.40
C ASP A 105 14.79 -2.78 12.25
N LEU A 106 15.11 -3.81 11.47
CA LEU A 106 14.19 -4.90 11.17
C LEU A 106 13.76 -5.66 12.42
N ALA A 107 14.66 -5.84 13.39
CA ALA A 107 14.34 -6.59 14.60
C ALA A 107 13.31 -5.84 15.44
N ARG A 108 13.44 -4.51 15.53
CA ARG A 108 12.49 -3.65 16.23
C ARG A 108 11.12 -3.60 15.53
N THR A 109 11.09 -3.46 14.20
CA THR A 109 9.83 -3.49 13.44
C THR A 109 9.13 -4.84 13.56
N VAL A 110 9.87 -5.95 13.46
CA VAL A 110 9.32 -7.30 13.62
C VAL A 110 8.75 -7.52 15.02
N ALA A 111 9.45 -7.05 16.06
CA ALA A 111 8.96 -7.11 17.44
C ALA A 111 7.67 -6.30 17.62
N ALA A 112 7.61 -5.08 17.08
CA ALA A 112 6.39 -4.25 17.13
C ALA A 112 5.19 -4.92 16.43
N LEU A 113 5.41 -5.54 15.27
CA LEU A 113 4.38 -6.31 14.56
C LEU A 113 3.96 -7.57 15.33
N HIS A 114 4.91 -8.27 15.95
CA HIS A 114 4.63 -9.42 16.81
C HIS A 114 3.77 -9.03 18.01
N ASP A 115 4.11 -7.93 18.69
CA ASP A 115 3.36 -7.43 19.84
C ASP A 115 1.95 -6.95 19.44
N ALA A 116 1.79 -6.51 18.18
CA ALA A 116 0.49 -6.21 17.58
C ALA A 116 -0.28 -7.47 17.12
N GLY A 117 0.28 -8.67 17.30
CA GLY A 117 -0.35 -9.96 17.02
C GLY A 117 -0.09 -10.54 15.64
N GLU A 118 0.84 -9.96 14.88
CA GLU A 118 1.18 -10.40 13.52
C GLU A 118 2.42 -11.29 13.48
N GLN A 119 2.44 -12.23 12.53
CA GLN A 119 3.59 -13.11 12.29
C GLN A 119 4.03 -13.05 10.82
N PRO A 120 5.34 -13.07 10.55
CA PRO A 120 5.84 -13.06 9.18
C PRO A 120 5.41 -14.34 8.46
N ARG A 121 4.96 -14.17 7.22
CA ARG A 121 4.57 -15.27 6.33
C ARG A 121 5.74 -15.77 5.49
N ARG A 122 6.68 -14.87 5.18
CA ARG A 122 7.83 -15.16 4.35
C ARG A 122 8.92 -14.13 4.62
N GLU A 123 10.16 -14.57 4.52
CA GLU A 123 11.34 -13.71 4.49
C GLU A 123 12.20 -14.04 3.28
N ARG A 124 12.92 -13.04 2.77
CA ARG A 124 13.89 -13.23 1.70
C ARG A 124 14.95 -12.12 1.71
N ASP A 125 16.20 -12.53 1.50
CA ASP A 125 17.30 -11.62 1.19
C ASP A 125 17.34 -11.28 -0.31
N ALA A 126 17.59 -10.02 -0.63
CA ALA A 126 17.64 -9.49 -1.99
C ALA A 126 18.64 -8.34 -2.09
N GLU A 127 18.73 -7.73 -3.26
CA GLU A 127 19.52 -6.51 -3.48
C GLU A 127 18.65 -5.39 -4.04
N LEU A 128 18.83 -4.18 -3.50
CA LEU A 128 18.20 -2.96 -4.00
C LEU A 128 19.29 -1.92 -4.27
N GLY A 129 19.48 -1.55 -5.53
CA GLY A 129 20.54 -0.61 -5.92
C GLY A 129 21.95 -1.12 -5.57
N GLY A 130 22.17 -2.44 -5.63
CA GLY A 130 23.44 -3.09 -5.28
C GLY A 130 23.71 -3.17 -3.76
N ARG A 131 22.72 -2.87 -2.91
CA ARG A 131 22.82 -3.02 -1.46
C ARG A 131 22.00 -4.20 -0.98
N PRO A 132 22.53 -5.03 -0.06
CA PRO A 132 21.77 -6.14 0.52
C PRO A 132 20.60 -5.59 1.33
N ILE A 133 19.42 -6.15 1.07
CA ILE A 133 18.18 -5.87 1.80
C ILE A 133 17.55 -7.18 2.24
N ARG A 134 16.73 -7.14 3.29
CA ARG A 134 15.80 -8.21 3.65
C ARG A 134 14.38 -7.71 3.53
N GLN A 135 13.54 -8.53 2.91
CA GLN A 135 12.11 -8.32 2.75
C GLN A 135 11.39 -9.33 3.64
N ILE A 136 10.50 -8.85 4.51
CA ILE A 136 9.68 -9.64 5.44
C ILE A 136 8.22 -9.34 5.12
N PHE A 137 7.43 -10.38 4.82
CA PHE A 137 6.07 -10.23 4.31
C PHE A 137 5.04 -10.64 5.36
N TYR A 138 4.06 -9.78 5.60
CA TYR A 138 2.91 -10.02 6.46
C TYR A 138 1.61 -9.94 5.65
N ARG A 139 0.51 -10.45 6.22
CA ARG A 139 -0.80 -10.43 5.57
C ARG A 139 -1.81 -9.68 6.45
N LEU A 140 -2.17 -8.47 6.03
CA LEU A 140 -3.10 -7.60 6.75
C LEU A 140 -4.47 -7.56 6.03
N GLY A 141 -5.23 -8.64 6.11
CA GLY A 141 -6.48 -8.80 5.36
C GLY A 141 -6.23 -9.05 3.88
N GLU A 142 -6.73 -8.17 2.99
CA GLU A 142 -6.49 -8.27 1.55
C GLU A 142 -5.12 -7.73 1.09
N VAL A 143 -4.41 -7.01 1.97
CA VAL A 143 -3.15 -6.30 1.67
C VAL A 143 -1.94 -7.07 2.20
N ILE A 144 -0.86 -7.10 1.43
CA ILE A 144 0.46 -7.55 1.91
C ILE A 144 1.19 -6.35 2.52
N LEU A 145 1.74 -6.49 3.71
CA LEU A 145 2.72 -5.53 4.23
C LEU A 145 4.11 -6.10 3.93
N GLU A 146 4.88 -5.37 3.13
CA GLU A 146 6.26 -5.71 2.78
C GLU A 146 7.21 -4.82 3.59
N VAL A 147 7.78 -5.39 4.64
CA VAL A 147 8.79 -4.72 5.48
C VAL A 147 10.16 -4.91 4.84
N VAL A 148 10.86 -3.81 4.59
CA VAL A 148 12.16 -3.78 3.90
C VAL A 148 13.19 -3.06 4.76
N GLY A 149 14.35 -3.65 4.95
CA GLY A 149 15.45 -3.03 5.69
C GLY A 149 16.80 -3.66 5.38
N THR A 150 17.88 -3.05 5.87
CA THR A 150 19.23 -3.60 5.74
C THR A 150 19.46 -4.65 6.84
N PRO A 151 19.87 -5.89 6.50
CA PRO A 151 20.16 -6.91 7.50
C PRO A 151 21.22 -6.45 8.50
N GLY A 152 20.94 -6.58 9.81
CA GLY A 152 21.86 -6.22 10.88
C GLY A 152 22.01 -4.72 11.14
N ALA A 153 21.28 -3.85 10.43
CA ALA A 153 21.20 -2.44 10.78
C ALA A 153 20.33 -2.21 12.03
N SER A 154 20.70 -1.20 12.81
CA SER A 154 20.03 -0.80 14.06
C SER A 154 19.93 0.72 14.14
N GLY A 155 19.22 1.32 13.19
CA GLY A 155 19.02 2.77 13.15
C GLY A 155 17.90 3.24 14.09
N ASP A 156 18.09 4.38 14.75
CA ASP A 156 17.16 4.90 15.77
C ASP A 156 15.94 5.66 15.20
N GLY A 157 15.89 5.90 13.89
CA GLY A 157 14.77 6.59 13.23
C GLY A 157 13.47 5.75 13.22
N PRO A 158 12.31 6.37 12.93
CA PRO A 158 11.05 5.64 12.79
C PRO A 158 11.03 4.78 11.51
N ALA A 159 10.18 3.76 11.49
CA ALA A 159 9.79 3.12 10.24
C ALA A 159 8.90 4.06 9.39
N GLU A 160 8.91 3.86 8.08
CA GLU A 160 8.20 4.72 7.12
C GLU A 160 7.33 3.89 6.19
N LEU A 161 6.05 4.25 6.05
CA LEU A 161 5.19 3.77 4.97
C LEU A 161 5.59 4.47 3.66
N TRP A 162 6.32 3.75 2.82
CA TRP A 162 7.12 4.34 1.74
C TRP A 162 6.42 4.41 0.39
N GLY A 163 5.56 3.44 0.09
CA GLY A 163 4.91 3.33 -1.21
C GLY A 163 3.83 2.27 -1.28
N LEU A 164 3.06 2.34 -2.36
CA LEU A 164 1.93 1.46 -2.66
C LEU A 164 2.14 0.79 -4.01
N THR A 165 1.78 -0.48 -4.08
CA THR A 165 1.68 -1.23 -5.33
C THR A 165 0.26 -1.71 -5.50
N TYR A 166 -0.32 -1.47 -6.67
CA TYR A 166 -1.70 -1.78 -6.99
C TYR A 166 -1.80 -2.96 -7.95
N ASN A 167 -2.79 -3.81 -7.69
CA ASN A 167 -3.28 -4.76 -8.68
C ASN A 167 -4.05 -4.01 -9.75
N VAL A 168 -3.77 -4.32 -11.03
CA VAL A 168 -4.50 -3.77 -12.18
C VAL A 168 -5.14 -4.89 -13.00
N ALA A 169 -6.28 -4.57 -13.62
CA ALA A 169 -7.01 -5.51 -14.47
C ALA A 169 -6.21 -5.88 -15.73
N ASP A 170 -5.56 -4.89 -16.34
CA ASP A 170 -4.71 -5.06 -17.53
C ASP A 170 -3.53 -4.08 -17.45
N ILE A 171 -2.32 -4.62 -17.33
CA ILE A 171 -1.12 -3.80 -17.14
C ILE A 171 -0.68 -3.05 -18.40
N ASP A 172 -0.97 -3.58 -19.58
CA ASP A 172 -0.60 -2.93 -20.84
C ASP A 172 -1.52 -1.73 -21.09
N SER A 173 -2.81 -1.88 -20.74
CA SER A 173 -3.80 -0.80 -20.74
C SER A 173 -3.46 0.28 -19.71
N THR A 174 -3.08 -0.10 -18.48
CA THR A 174 -2.59 0.86 -17.47
C THR A 174 -1.33 1.60 -17.95
N ALA A 175 -0.37 0.90 -18.54
CA ALA A 175 0.85 1.52 -19.07
C ALA A 175 0.52 2.49 -20.23
N ALA A 176 -0.37 2.09 -21.13
CA ALA A 176 -0.84 2.95 -22.22
C ALA A 176 -1.57 4.20 -21.70
N PHE A 177 -2.40 4.07 -20.65
CA PHE A 177 -3.09 5.18 -20.01
C PHE A 177 -2.11 6.24 -19.46
N PHE A 178 -1.02 5.81 -18.83
CA PHE A 178 -0.02 6.73 -18.30
C PHE A 178 1.02 7.21 -19.32
N GLY A 179 1.20 6.48 -20.42
CA GLY A 179 2.24 6.75 -21.41
C GLY A 179 3.64 6.80 -20.78
N ASP A 180 4.40 7.84 -21.12
CA ASP A 180 5.79 8.03 -20.69
C ASP A 180 5.96 8.26 -19.16
N ARG A 181 4.85 8.47 -18.44
CA ARG A 181 4.85 8.59 -16.98
C ARG A 181 5.05 7.26 -16.28
N THR A 182 5.09 6.13 -16.98
CA THR A 182 5.49 4.85 -16.40
C THR A 182 6.84 4.37 -16.91
N GLY A 183 7.48 3.49 -16.13
CA GLY A 183 8.58 2.69 -16.64
C GLY A 183 8.11 1.66 -17.66
N ARG A 184 9.06 1.00 -18.32
CA ARG A 184 8.74 -0.15 -19.18
C ARG A 184 8.09 -1.26 -18.34
N VAL A 185 6.97 -1.80 -18.83
CA VAL A 185 6.38 -3.03 -18.29
C VAL A 185 7.39 -4.18 -18.42
N LYS A 186 7.68 -4.83 -17.30
CA LYS A 186 8.65 -5.93 -17.22
C LYS A 186 8.11 -7.05 -16.35
N ASP A 187 8.76 -8.20 -16.41
CA ASP A 187 8.45 -9.30 -15.50
C ASP A 187 8.71 -8.85 -14.06
N ALA A 188 7.74 -9.14 -13.21
CA ALA A 188 7.87 -8.99 -11.78
C ALA A 188 8.69 -10.16 -11.22
N VAL A 189 9.22 -9.98 -10.01
CA VAL A 189 9.93 -11.07 -9.32
C VAL A 189 8.99 -12.23 -8.98
N GLN A 190 7.69 -11.94 -8.84
CA GLN A 190 6.63 -12.93 -8.70
C GLN A 190 6.38 -13.64 -10.04
N PRO A 191 6.53 -14.97 -10.13
CA PRO A 191 6.37 -15.72 -11.39
C PRO A 191 5.03 -15.45 -12.06
N GLY A 192 5.07 -15.23 -13.38
CA GLY A 192 3.88 -14.99 -14.21
C GLY A 192 3.20 -13.63 -13.99
N ARG A 193 3.78 -12.74 -13.18
CA ARG A 193 3.28 -11.37 -12.99
C ARG A 193 4.17 -10.38 -13.71
N ARG A 194 3.56 -9.29 -14.19
CA ARG A 194 4.27 -8.16 -14.81
C ARG A 194 4.06 -6.92 -13.95
N ILE A 195 5.04 -6.02 -13.94
CA ILE A 195 5.04 -4.80 -13.13
C ILE A 195 5.53 -3.59 -13.95
N THR A 196 4.97 -2.41 -13.63
CA THR A 196 5.52 -1.11 -14.00
C THR A 196 5.48 -0.15 -12.81
N THR A 197 6.30 0.89 -12.85
CA THR A 197 6.38 1.92 -11.80
C THR A 197 5.97 3.26 -12.38
N LEU A 198 5.11 3.98 -11.68
CA LEU A 198 4.72 5.35 -12.02
C LEU A 198 5.82 6.31 -11.61
N ARG A 199 6.16 7.26 -12.50
CA ARG A 199 6.88 8.49 -12.15
C ARG A 199 5.93 9.38 -11.35
N HIS A 200 5.67 8.99 -10.12
CA HIS A 200 4.59 9.53 -9.29
C HIS A 200 4.62 11.07 -9.16
N ARG A 201 5.81 11.67 -9.15
CA ARG A 201 5.99 13.13 -9.12
C ARG A 201 5.46 13.83 -10.38
N ASP A 202 5.60 13.20 -11.56
CA ASP A 202 5.06 13.70 -12.83
C ASP A 202 3.53 13.60 -12.86
N ALA A 203 2.94 12.80 -11.96
CA ALA A 203 1.50 12.71 -11.72
C ALA A 203 1.04 13.58 -10.53
N GLY A 204 1.92 14.39 -9.93
CA GLY A 204 1.61 15.23 -8.78
C GLY A 204 1.40 14.49 -7.47
N MET A 205 1.72 13.20 -7.41
CA MET A 205 1.57 12.35 -6.22
C MET A 205 2.89 12.28 -5.44
N SER A 206 2.85 12.35 -4.11
CA SER A 206 4.02 12.14 -3.27
C SER A 206 4.32 10.66 -3.01
N VAL A 207 3.29 9.81 -3.02
CA VAL A 207 3.41 8.37 -2.75
C VAL A 207 4.01 7.64 -3.95
N ARG A 208 5.08 6.88 -3.69
CA ARG A 208 5.68 6.01 -4.71
C ARG A 208 4.69 4.92 -5.09
N THR A 209 4.48 4.79 -6.40
CA THR A 209 3.38 4.00 -6.95
C THR A 209 3.89 3.02 -7.99
N ALA A 210 3.49 1.75 -7.85
CA ALA A 210 3.67 0.73 -8.88
C ALA A 210 2.35 0.02 -9.21
N PHE A 211 2.30 -0.58 -10.38
CA PHE A 211 1.17 -1.35 -10.88
C PHE A 211 1.64 -2.74 -11.28
N ILE A 212 0.94 -3.76 -10.82
CA ILE A 212 1.28 -5.17 -11.04
C ILE A 212 0.03 -5.93 -11.48
N THR A 213 0.20 -6.91 -12.37
CA THR A 213 -0.91 -7.80 -12.78
C THR A 213 -1.43 -8.58 -11.58
N GLN A 214 -2.72 -8.92 -11.53
CA GLN A 214 -3.27 -9.76 -10.46
C GLN A 214 -2.61 -11.15 -10.39
N PRO A 215 -2.59 -11.79 -9.19
CA PRO A 215 -2.19 -13.19 -9.07
C PRO A 215 -3.05 -14.10 -9.94
N GLY A 216 -2.43 -15.03 -10.69
CA GLY A 216 -3.15 -16.01 -11.52
C GLY A 216 -3.67 -15.47 -12.87
N SER A 217 -3.51 -14.18 -13.17
CA SER A 217 -3.93 -13.57 -14.44
C SER A 217 -2.95 -13.76 -15.60
N ALA A 218 -2.12 -14.80 -15.57
CA ALA A 218 -1.20 -15.09 -16.66
C ALA A 218 -2.00 -15.33 -17.96
N ARG A 219 -1.84 -14.43 -18.92
CA ARG A 219 -2.04 -14.70 -20.34
C ARG A 219 -0.74 -14.39 -21.06
#